data_AF-A0A4Q6B179-F1
#
_entry.id   AF-A0A4Q6B179-F1
#
_cell.length_a   1.000
_cell.length_b   1.000
_cell.length_c   1.000
_cell.angle_alpha   90.00
_cell.angle_beta   90.00
_cell.angle_gamma   90.00
#
_symmetry.space_group_name_H-M   'P 1'
#
loop_
_entity.id
_entity.type
_entity.pdbx_description
1 polymer ?
#
loop_
_entity_poly.entity_id
_entity_poly.type
_entity_poly.pdbx_seq_one_letter_code
_entity_poly.pdbx_strand_id
1 'polypeptide(L)'
;MKARMLGYWRTAAFVLGISIFFALSSPTPLFAGDWTPSTSDENGENSPARCDNGLVTGLACSGRYCDNVSLQCSDNQATEGRDWSPYFSEENNEGYTCPNGEFIQSVRCSGKFCDNVSVRCAKALEVESDPNSCYWRPGVSEEGGGKTEFGTGTHLRGLRCRGKYCDALETYVCPTQEKICDSEECKAEQARKFAPVLKFDQEQANANKCFPSDAGQYWDTRKSGNRNRVCNESADSLLGGQIPIYYEYKDCSQDSTVIMYWFFYGFQDTCSPGMGSHNADWERVAVKIKNGRLERVLYFQHGGSYTRQGNDMQVVDGTHPVAYVGKNSHGSYHDDGGSGSCLYFEDYRNQGGKQYSLNTWDNLVPLSEQNDSPEWMKSWDNANFDGIPSPLRRGINLCSMPGCQGNDVKIGSALCLGQCGCSKSSIGSMPF
;
A
#
# COMPACT_ATOMS: atom_id res chain seq x y z
N MET A 1 53.78 60.78 53.39
CA MET A 1 52.53 61.14 52.69
C MET A 1 51.51 60.02 52.94
N LYS A 2 50.29 60.38 53.36
CA LYS A 2 48.96 59.71 53.24
C LYS A 2 48.92 58.18 52.95
N ALA A 3 48.08 57.33 53.53
CA ALA A 3 46.98 57.42 54.49
C ALA A 3 46.62 55.98 54.94
N ARG A 4 45.94 55.86 56.10
CA ARG A 4 45.42 54.62 56.72
C ARG A 4 44.43 53.87 55.82
N MET A 5 44.53 52.54 55.77
CA MET A 5 43.41 51.63 55.45
C MET A 5 43.09 50.80 56.69
N LEU A 6 41.87 50.97 57.22
CA LEU A 6 41.20 50.02 58.12
C LEU A 6 40.06 49.39 57.31
N GLY A 7 39.99 48.05 57.34
CA GLY A 7 38.99 47.27 56.63
C GLY A 7 37.64 47.19 57.34
N TYR A 8 36.70 46.45 56.75
CA TYR A 8 35.62 45.78 57.46
C TYR A 8 35.05 44.65 56.59
N TRP A 9 34.97 43.45 57.18
CA TRP A 9 34.22 42.31 56.67
C TRP A 9 32.71 42.55 56.85
N ARG A 10 31.91 42.17 55.85
CA ARG A 10 30.47 41.88 56.03
C ARG A 10 30.07 40.65 55.23
N THR A 11 29.54 39.68 55.97
CA THR A 11 28.80 38.50 55.51
C THR A 11 27.48 38.92 54.85
N ALA A 12 27.15 38.35 53.69
CA ALA A 12 25.86 38.50 53.03
C ALA A 12 25.13 37.15 53.03
N ALA A 13 23.92 37.14 53.62
CA ALA A 13 23.01 36.02 53.62
C ALA A 13 22.26 35.93 52.27
N PHE A 14 22.26 34.75 51.66
CA PHE A 14 21.50 34.45 50.45
C PHE A 14 20.07 34.03 50.82
N VAL A 15 19.08 34.79 50.39
CA VAL A 15 17.66 34.39 50.42
C VAL A 15 17.33 33.80 49.05
N LEU A 16 17.08 32.50 49.00
CA LEU A 16 16.59 31.81 47.80
C LEU A 16 15.09 32.07 47.65
N GLY A 17 14.70 32.95 46.73
CA GLY A 17 13.32 33.05 46.24
C GLY A 17 13.09 32.01 45.16
N ILE A 18 12.27 31.00 45.44
CA ILE A 18 11.80 30.03 44.43
C ILE A 18 10.63 30.69 43.70
N SER A 19 10.87 31.20 42.50
CA SER A 19 9.82 31.60 41.56
C SER A 19 9.35 30.37 40.80
N ILE A 20 8.15 29.89 41.15
CA ILE A 20 7.43 28.86 40.38
C ILE A 20 6.86 29.55 39.14
N PHE A 21 7.50 29.34 37.98
CA PHE A 21 6.94 29.68 36.68
C PHE A 21 5.95 28.59 36.27
N PHE A 22 4.65 28.87 36.37
CA PHE A 22 3.65 28.13 35.60
C PHE A 22 3.71 28.60 34.16
N ALA A 23 4.37 27.82 33.29
CA ALA A 23 4.26 28.02 31.85
C ALA A 23 2.87 27.55 31.40
N LEU A 24 1.96 28.51 31.21
CA LEU A 24 0.74 28.28 30.43
C LEU A 24 1.18 28.11 28.97
N SER A 25 1.34 26.87 28.51
CA SER A 25 1.51 26.57 27.09
C SER A 25 0.16 26.78 26.39
N SER A 26 -0.02 27.94 25.76
CA SER A 26 -1.08 28.10 24.77
C SER A 26 -0.82 27.09 23.63
N PRO A 27 -1.81 26.32 23.18
CA PRO A 27 -1.63 25.48 22.00
C PRO A 27 -1.27 26.38 20.82
N THR A 28 -0.14 26.10 20.18
CA THR A 28 0.22 26.71 18.90
C THR A 28 -0.85 26.34 17.88
N PRO A 29 -1.38 27.29 17.08
CA PRO A 29 -2.33 26.96 16.03
C PRO A 29 -1.67 25.98 15.07
N LEU A 30 -2.33 24.84 14.82
CA LEU A 30 -1.90 23.84 13.84
C LEU A 30 -2.05 24.42 12.43
N PHE A 31 -1.05 24.23 11.57
CA PHE A 31 -1.13 24.53 10.14
C PHE A 31 -1.62 23.32 9.35
N ALA A 32 -2.09 23.52 8.10
CA ALA A 32 -2.40 22.41 7.20
C ALA A 32 -1.26 21.40 7.11
N GLY A 33 -1.61 20.11 7.20
CA GLY A 33 -0.65 19.02 7.13
C GLY A 33 0.05 18.72 8.46
N ASP A 34 -0.14 19.54 9.50
CA ASP A 34 0.33 19.23 10.84
C ASP A 34 -0.49 18.10 11.47
N TRP A 35 0.20 17.36 12.34
CA TRP A 35 -0.39 16.28 13.12
C TRP A 35 -0.91 16.85 14.44
N THR A 36 -2.13 16.47 14.81
CA THR A 36 -2.67 16.80 16.12
C THR A 36 -1.85 16.13 17.22
N PRO A 37 -1.87 16.67 18.46
CA PRO A 37 -1.55 15.87 19.64
C PRO A 37 -2.35 14.56 19.64
N SER A 38 -1.79 13.52 20.26
CA SER A 38 -2.47 12.23 20.35
C SER A 38 -3.60 12.27 21.38
N THR A 39 -4.71 11.62 21.04
CA THR A 39 -5.62 11.09 22.07
C THR A 39 -5.05 9.74 22.52
N SER A 40 -5.10 9.49 23.83
CA SER A 40 -4.70 8.23 24.46
C SER A 40 -5.45 8.04 25.77
N ASP A 41 -5.39 6.84 26.34
CA ASP A 41 -5.99 6.56 27.64
C ASP A 41 -5.30 7.33 28.79
N GLU A 42 -4.00 7.60 28.65
CA GLU A 42 -3.18 8.36 29.58
C GLU A 42 -3.57 9.84 29.66
N ASN A 43 -4.04 10.42 28.54
CA ASN A 43 -4.42 11.83 28.43
C ASN A 43 -5.91 12.08 28.74
N GLY A 44 -6.68 11.01 28.98
CA GLY A 44 -8.10 11.01 29.31
C GLY A 44 -9.03 11.45 28.16
N GLU A 45 -10.32 11.15 28.29
CA GLU A 45 -11.36 11.43 27.27
C GLU A 45 -11.52 12.93 26.90
N ASN A 46 -10.89 13.83 27.65
CA ASN A 46 -10.95 15.28 27.47
C ASN A 46 -9.87 15.83 26.52
N SER A 47 -9.03 14.96 25.95
CA SER A 47 -7.94 15.33 25.05
C SER A 47 -8.12 14.74 23.65
N PRO A 48 -9.23 15.04 22.94
CA PRO A 48 -9.48 14.48 21.62
C PRO A 48 -8.45 14.97 20.60
N ALA A 49 -8.05 14.09 19.69
CA ALA A 49 -7.39 14.48 18.46
C ALA A 49 -8.43 15.17 17.57
N ARG A 50 -8.23 16.47 17.26
CA ARG A 50 -9.24 17.30 16.60
C ARG A 50 -8.64 18.19 15.51
N CYS A 51 -9.29 18.20 14.35
CA CYS A 51 -9.09 19.19 13.31
C CYS A 51 -10.09 20.35 13.48
N ASP A 52 -9.66 21.45 14.11
CA ASP A 52 -10.58 22.52 14.52
C ASP A 52 -11.27 23.23 13.34
N ASN A 53 -10.56 23.45 12.24
CA ASN A 53 -11.06 24.15 11.04
C ASN A 53 -10.93 23.30 9.77
N GLY A 54 -10.79 21.99 9.94
CA GLY A 54 -10.28 21.08 8.92
C GLY A 54 -11.00 19.74 8.84
N LEU A 55 -10.69 18.98 7.80
CA LEU A 55 -11.04 17.56 7.68
C LEU A 55 -9.80 16.69 7.89
N VAL A 56 -10.04 15.44 8.27
CA VAL A 56 -8.95 14.49 8.51
C VAL A 56 -8.41 13.93 7.18
N THR A 57 -7.11 14.11 6.94
CA THR A 57 -6.37 13.69 5.73
C THR A 57 -5.30 12.63 6.00
N GLY A 58 -5.13 12.24 7.27
CA GLY A 58 -4.21 11.19 7.67
C GLY A 58 -4.50 10.71 9.09
N LEU A 59 -4.02 9.51 9.39
CA LEU A 59 -4.14 8.89 10.71
C LEU A 59 -2.79 8.30 11.12
N ALA A 60 -2.45 8.52 12.38
CA ALA A 60 -1.27 7.96 13.01
C ALA A 60 -1.65 7.31 14.34
N CYS A 61 -0.88 6.30 14.68
CA CYS A 61 -1.10 5.28 15.66
C CYS A 61 0.27 4.90 16.20
N SER A 62 0.50 5.08 17.50
CA SER A 62 1.79 4.82 18.13
C SER A 62 1.62 4.37 19.56
N GLY A 63 2.71 3.89 20.18
CA GLY A 63 2.58 3.13 21.42
C GLY A 63 2.02 1.74 21.16
N ARG A 64 2.08 0.88 22.17
CA ARG A 64 1.69 -0.52 22.04
C ARG A 64 0.16 -0.62 21.87
N TYR A 65 -0.30 -1.44 20.92
CA TYR A 65 -1.72 -1.61 20.60
C TYR A 65 -2.40 -0.31 20.20
N CYS A 66 -1.74 0.50 19.38
CA CYS A 66 -2.30 1.76 18.91
C CYS A 66 -2.77 2.75 20.01
N ASP A 67 -2.10 2.74 21.16
CA ASP A 67 -2.53 3.52 22.33
C ASP A 67 -2.61 5.04 22.09
N ASN A 68 -1.80 5.57 21.17
CA ASN A 68 -1.75 6.99 20.85
C ASN A 68 -2.22 7.24 19.42
N VAL A 69 -3.40 7.86 19.28
CA VAL A 69 -4.01 8.16 17.98
C VAL A 69 -3.92 9.66 17.68
N SER A 70 -3.31 10.01 16.55
CA SER A 70 -3.21 11.38 16.05
C SER A 70 -3.82 11.49 14.65
N LEU A 71 -4.31 12.68 14.32
CA LEU A 71 -4.91 12.97 13.01
C LEU A 71 -4.04 13.98 12.27
N GLN A 72 -4.00 13.87 10.95
CA GLN A 72 -3.51 14.94 10.10
C GLN A 72 -4.70 15.74 9.59
N CYS A 73 -4.57 17.07 9.60
CA CYS A 73 -5.67 17.96 9.26
C CYS A 73 -5.41 18.71 7.95
N SER A 74 -6.47 18.95 7.17
CA SER A 74 -6.46 19.91 6.06
C SER A 74 -6.98 21.28 6.48
N ASP A 75 -6.81 22.27 5.60
CA ASP A 75 -7.39 23.61 5.76
C ASP A 75 -8.85 23.70 5.27
N ASN A 76 -9.47 22.58 4.88
CA ASN A 76 -10.84 22.59 4.34
C ASN A 76 -11.84 22.99 5.42
N GLN A 77 -12.68 23.98 5.13
CA GLN A 77 -13.71 24.40 6.08
C GLN A 77 -14.74 23.28 6.30
N ALA A 78 -14.82 22.85 7.56
CA ALA A 78 -15.84 21.97 8.06
C ALA A 78 -16.72 22.73 9.06
N THR A 79 -17.98 22.32 9.20
CA THR A 79 -18.80 22.80 10.30
C THR A 79 -18.19 22.41 11.63
N GLU A 80 -18.67 23.00 12.73
CA GLU A 80 -18.45 22.37 14.03
C GLU A 80 -19.01 20.96 14.00
N GLY A 81 -18.24 20.00 14.53
CA GLY A 81 -18.70 18.62 14.63
C GLY A 81 -19.99 18.53 15.44
N ARG A 82 -20.77 17.47 15.22
CA ARG A 82 -22.01 17.23 15.97
C ARG A 82 -21.71 16.56 17.31
N ASP A 83 -22.53 15.60 17.70
CA ASP A 83 -22.30 14.76 18.87
C ASP A 83 -21.24 13.69 18.60
N TRP A 84 -20.62 13.22 19.67
CA TRP A 84 -19.76 12.04 19.64
C TRP A 84 -20.58 10.80 19.30
N SER A 85 -20.03 9.91 18.47
CA SER A 85 -20.57 8.58 18.28
C SER A 85 -20.58 7.80 19.61
N PRO A 86 -21.42 6.78 19.75
CA PRO A 86 -21.16 5.74 20.74
C PRO A 86 -19.72 5.22 20.62
N TYR A 87 -19.14 4.80 21.75
CA TYR A 87 -17.87 4.09 21.73
C TYR A 87 -18.00 2.78 20.97
N PHE A 88 -16.94 2.42 20.26
CA PHE A 88 -16.82 1.22 19.44
C PHE A 88 -15.43 0.60 19.63
N SER A 89 -15.34 -0.73 19.59
CA SER A 89 -14.11 -1.53 19.76
C SER A 89 -14.24 -2.87 19.05
N GLU A 90 -13.19 -3.70 19.00
CA GLU A 90 -13.28 -5.04 18.40
C GLU A 90 -14.24 -5.98 19.16
N GLU A 91 -14.58 -5.68 20.42
CA GLU A 91 -15.39 -6.54 21.27
C GLU A 91 -16.90 -6.30 21.14
N ASN A 92 -17.31 -5.21 20.47
CA ASN A 92 -18.71 -4.81 20.36
C ASN A 92 -19.12 -4.42 18.93
N ASN A 93 -19.50 -3.15 18.72
CA ASN A 93 -19.58 -2.54 17.41
C ASN A 93 -18.16 -2.22 16.94
N GLU A 94 -17.75 -2.78 15.81
CA GLU A 94 -16.36 -2.69 15.39
C GLU A 94 -15.99 -1.30 14.86
N GLY A 95 -16.94 -0.45 14.47
CA GLY A 95 -16.64 0.84 13.87
C GLY A 95 -17.82 1.80 13.74
N TYR A 96 -17.52 2.98 13.21
CA TYR A 96 -18.50 4.02 12.93
C TYR A 96 -18.23 4.68 11.57
N THR A 97 -19.29 4.94 10.81
CA THR A 97 -19.22 5.69 9.54
C THR A 97 -20.13 6.90 9.60
N CYS A 98 -19.60 8.08 9.31
CA CYS A 98 -20.37 9.32 9.29
C CYS A 98 -21.48 9.26 8.24
N PRO A 99 -22.64 9.90 8.50
CA PRO A 99 -23.73 10.01 7.53
C PRO A 99 -23.28 10.61 6.20
N ASN A 100 -24.10 10.45 5.15
CA ASN A 100 -23.78 10.98 3.83
C ASN A 100 -23.54 12.50 3.87
N GLY A 101 -22.44 12.95 3.27
CA GLY A 101 -22.02 14.35 3.26
C GLY A 101 -21.28 14.81 4.53
N GLU A 102 -20.97 13.89 5.44
CA GLU A 102 -20.19 14.18 6.64
C GLU A 102 -18.93 13.30 6.74
N PHE A 103 -17.94 13.86 7.43
CA PHE A 103 -16.61 13.29 7.59
C PHE A 103 -16.17 13.35 9.05
N ILE A 104 -15.25 12.48 9.43
CA ILE A 104 -14.66 12.49 10.77
C ILE A 104 -13.79 13.75 10.90
N GLN A 105 -14.05 14.54 11.94
CA GLN A 105 -13.28 15.74 12.32
C GLN A 105 -12.47 15.50 13.60
N SER A 106 -12.93 14.60 14.47
CA SER A 106 -12.28 14.33 15.74
C SER A 106 -12.38 12.87 16.13
N VAL A 107 -11.35 12.40 16.83
CA VAL A 107 -11.27 11.08 17.43
C VAL A 107 -10.91 11.26 18.89
N ARG A 108 -11.57 10.49 19.76
CA ARG A 108 -11.16 10.29 21.14
C ARG A 108 -11.19 8.80 21.45
N CYS A 109 -10.48 8.42 22.49
CA CYS A 109 -10.56 7.07 22.99
C CYS A 109 -10.51 6.98 24.51
N SER A 110 -10.85 5.80 25.01
CA SER A 110 -10.84 5.45 26.42
C SER A 110 -10.62 3.95 26.62
N GLY A 111 -10.46 3.54 27.88
CA GLY A 111 -10.06 2.18 28.22
C GLY A 111 -8.57 1.95 27.95
N LYS A 112 -8.03 0.85 28.47
CA LYS A 112 -6.59 0.57 28.34
C LYS A 112 -6.19 0.46 26.88
N PHE A 113 -5.07 1.08 26.51
CA PHE A 113 -4.55 1.05 25.15
C PHE A 113 -5.50 1.64 24.10
N CYS A 114 -6.29 2.66 24.46
CA CYS A 114 -7.18 3.33 23.51
C CYS A 114 -8.22 2.38 22.83
N ASP A 115 -8.56 1.28 23.50
CA ASP A 115 -9.41 0.19 23.01
C ASP A 115 -10.83 0.64 22.60
N ASN A 116 -11.41 1.61 23.32
CA ASN A 116 -12.73 2.15 23.00
C ASN A 116 -12.58 3.46 22.25
N VAL A 117 -12.97 3.49 20.98
CA VAL A 117 -12.84 4.65 20.11
C VAL A 117 -14.21 5.32 19.90
N SER A 118 -14.22 6.65 19.83
CA SER A 118 -15.40 7.45 19.51
C SER A 118 -15.01 8.57 18.56
N VAL A 119 -15.88 8.86 17.60
CA VAL A 119 -15.61 9.86 16.54
C VAL A 119 -16.66 10.94 16.52
N ARG A 120 -16.29 12.13 16.07
CA ARG A 120 -17.20 13.25 15.86
C ARG A 120 -17.22 13.62 14.38
N CYS A 121 -18.42 13.64 13.80
CA CYS A 121 -18.63 13.96 12.39
C CYS A 121 -18.90 15.45 12.20
N ALA A 122 -18.36 16.02 11.14
CA ALA A 122 -18.64 17.37 10.68
C ALA A 122 -19.06 17.35 9.21
N LYS A 123 -19.91 18.31 8.83
CA LYS A 123 -20.27 18.52 7.43
C LYS A 123 -19.16 19.30 6.76
N ALA A 124 -18.70 18.82 5.62
CA ALA A 124 -17.78 19.57 4.80
C ALA A 124 -18.57 20.60 3.97
N LEU A 125 -18.12 21.86 3.97
CA LEU A 125 -18.89 22.95 3.35
C LEU A 125 -18.69 23.04 1.84
N GLU A 126 -17.55 22.58 1.34
CA GLU A 126 -17.15 22.71 -0.08
C GLU A 126 -16.77 21.35 -0.71
N VAL A 127 -17.12 20.25 -0.04
CA VAL A 127 -16.66 18.91 -0.40
C VAL A 127 -17.85 18.02 -0.66
N GLU A 128 -18.04 17.64 -1.93
CA GLU A 128 -18.97 16.60 -2.33
C GLU A 128 -18.18 15.32 -2.63
N SER A 129 -18.57 14.21 -2.00
CA SER A 129 -18.01 12.89 -2.30
C SER A 129 -19.12 12.00 -2.86
N ASP A 130 -18.88 11.33 -3.99
CA ASP A 130 -19.72 10.22 -4.41
C ASP A 130 -19.58 9.10 -3.36
N PRO A 131 -20.65 8.71 -2.64
CA PRO A 131 -20.58 7.64 -1.65
C PRO A 131 -20.06 6.31 -2.23
N ASN A 132 -20.23 6.08 -3.53
CA ASN A 132 -19.74 4.88 -4.22
C ASN A 132 -18.23 4.92 -4.50
N SER A 133 -17.59 6.08 -4.35
CA SER A 133 -16.14 6.24 -4.52
C SER A 133 -15.36 5.95 -3.23
N CYS A 134 -16.04 5.85 -2.09
CA CYS A 134 -15.43 5.60 -0.79
C CYS A 134 -15.04 4.12 -0.62
N TYR A 135 -13.94 3.86 0.07
CA TYR A 135 -13.44 2.51 0.31
C TYR A 135 -12.74 2.38 1.67
N TRP A 136 -12.81 1.19 2.25
CA TRP A 136 -12.02 0.82 3.42
C TRP A 136 -10.58 0.62 3.00
N ARG A 137 -9.63 1.04 3.82
CA ARG A 137 -8.19 0.79 3.64
C ARG A 137 -7.71 -0.22 4.67
N PRO A 138 -6.59 -0.94 4.40
CA PRO A 138 -5.94 -1.78 5.39
C PRO A 138 -5.69 -1.03 6.71
N GLY A 139 -5.67 -1.79 7.81
CA GLY A 139 -5.49 -1.25 9.14
C GLY A 139 -4.13 -0.58 9.33
N VAL A 140 -4.12 0.52 10.09
CA VAL A 140 -2.92 1.19 10.57
C VAL A 140 -2.63 0.70 11.98
N SER A 141 -1.42 0.20 12.20
CA SER A 141 -0.91 -0.30 13.49
C SER A 141 0.53 0.18 13.69
N GLU A 142 0.98 0.33 14.94
CA GLU A 142 2.36 0.68 15.24
C GLU A 142 3.35 -0.37 14.70
N GLU A 143 2.93 -1.63 14.56
CA GLU A 143 3.76 -2.72 14.04
C GLU A 143 4.11 -2.53 12.55
N GLY A 144 3.30 -1.76 11.82
CA GLY A 144 3.51 -1.42 10.41
C GLY A 144 4.25 -0.10 10.18
N GLY A 145 4.59 0.64 11.24
CA GLY A 145 5.12 2.01 11.15
C GLY A 145 4.10 3.10 11.50
N GLY A 146 2.85 2.72 11.80
CA GLY A 146 1.95 3.53 12.62
C GLY A 146 1.41 4.80 11.99
N LYS A 147 1.62 5.08 10.69
CA LYS A 147 1.15 6.35 10.09
C LYS A 147 0.82 6.23 8.62
N THR A 148 -0.38 6.69 8.24
CA THR A 148 -0.78 6.83 6.84
C THR A 148 -1.35 8.21 6.56
N GLU A 149 -1.01 8.73 5.40
CA GLU A 149 -1.69 9.85 4.76
C GLU A 149 -2.67 9.28 3.73
N PHE A 150 -3.78 9.98 3.45
CA PHE A 150 -4.81 9.52 2.51
C PHE A 150 -4.62 10.07 1.08
N GLY A 151 -3.71 11.03 0.93
CA GLY A 151 -3.50 11.75 -0.34
C GLY A 151 -4.40 12.98 -0.46
N THR A 152 -4.04 13.84 -1.40
CA THR A 152 -4.68 15.15 -1.58
C THR A 152 -6.13 15.00 -2.03
N GLY A 153 -7.06 15.68 -1.33
CA GLY A 153 -8.50 15.61 -1.59
C GLY A 153 -9.18 14.32 -1.14
N THR A 154 -8.56 13.53 -0.26
CA THR A 154 -9.15 12.33 0.33
C THR A 154 -9.36 12.51 1.82
N HIS A 155 -10.58 12.24 2.30
CA HIS A 155 -10.98 12.52 3.68
C HIS A 155 -11.54 11.30 4.40
N LEU A 156 -11.30 11.23 5.71
CA LEU A 156 -11.79 10.17 6.58
C LEU A 156 -13.30 10.31 6.79
N ARG A 157 -14.05 9.26 6.48
CA ARG A 157 -15.51 9.19 6.68
C ARG A 157 -15.91 8.16 7.73
N GLY A 158 -15.11 7.11 7.92
CA GLY A 158 -15.37 6.09 8.92
C GLY A 158 -14.10 5.48 9.48
N LEU A 159 -14.22 4.87 10.64
CA LEU A 159 -13.12 4.26 11.37
C LEU A 159 -13.59 2.94 12.00
N ARG A 160 -12.73 1.91 11.96
CA ARG A 160 -13.04 0.57 12.48
C ARG A 160 -11.84 -0.02 13.22
N CYS A 161 -12.10 -0.59 14.39
CA CYS A 161 -11.16 -1.34 15.20
C CYS A 161 -11.01 -2.78 14.70
N ARG A 162 -9.76 -3.24 14.63
CA ARG A 162 -9.36 -4.59 14.25
C ARG A 162 -8.23 -5.04 15.17
N GLY A 163 -8.13 -6.36 15.36
CA GLY A 163 -7.16 -6.92 16.29
C GLY A 163 -7.56 -6.65 17.74
N LYS A 164 -6.77 -7.18 18.67
CA LYS A 164 -7.04 -7.07 20.10
C LYS A 164 -6.70 -5.66 20.59
N TYR A 165 -7.54 -5.06 21.44
CA TYR A 165 -7.37 -3.70 21.95
C TYR A 165 -7.33 -2.64 20.84
N CYS A 166 -8.13 -2.80 19.78
CA CYS A 166 -8.11 -1.91 18.62
C CYS A 166 -6.70 -1.65 18.02
N ASP A 167 -5.81 -2.65 18.07
CA ASP A 167 -4.42 -2.59 17.60
C ASP A 167 -4.26 -2.13 16.14
N ALA A 168 -5.27 -2.37 15.31
CA ALA A 168 -5.31 -1.90 13.93
C ALA A 168 -6.55 -1.05 13.66
N LEU A 169 -6.32 0.18 13.21
CA LEU A 169 -7.37 1.12 12.80
C LEU A 169 -7.56 1.12 11.29
N GLU A 170 -8.66 0.56 10.81
CA GLU A 170 -9.05 0.63 9.41
C GLU A 170 -9.81 1.93 9.13
N THR A 171 -9.43 2.62 8.07
CA THR A 171 -10.01 3.91 7.68
C THR A 171 -10.92 3.75 6.47
N TYR A 172 -12.17 4.21 6.56
CA TYR A 172 -13.05 4.38 5.42
C TYR A 172 -12.88 5.78 4.88
N VAL A 173 -12.27 5.89 3.70
CA VAL A 173 -11.93 7.19 3.11
C VAL A 173 -12.73 7.44 1.84
N CYS A 174 -12.96 8.70 1.54
CA CYS A 174 -13.60 9.12 0.31
C CYS A 174 -12.71 10.13 -0.41
N PRO A 175 -12.33 9.87 -1.67
CA PRO A 175 -11.81 10.89 -2.57
C PRO A 175 -12.93 11.91 -2.86
N THR A 176 -12.57 13.19 -2.93
CA THR A 176 -13.54 14.29 -2.99
C THR A 176 -13.23 15.34 -4.05
N GLN A 177 -12.16 15.13 -4.82
CA GLN A 177 -11.68 16.03 -5.86
C GLN A 177 -11.21 15.23 -7.07
N GLU A 178 -10.85 15.93 -8.14
CA GLU A 178 -10.67 15.39 -9.50
C GLU A 178 -9.59 14.31 -9.63
N LYS A 179 -9.73 13.50 -10.67
CA LYS A 179 -8.79 12.43 -11.03
C LYS A 179 -7.52 13.05 -11.63
N ILE A 180 -6.39 12.36 -11.49
CA ILE A 180 -5.12 12.77 -12.13
C ILE A 180 -5.24 12.64 -13.65
N CYS A 181 -5.85 11.54 -14.10
CA CYS A 181 -6.13 11.30 -15.51
C CYS A 181 -7.64 11.25 -15.78
N ASP A 182 -8.10 12.11 -16.68
CA ASP A 182 -9.48 12.22 -17.15
C ASP A 182 -9.74 11.46 -18.47
N SER A 183 -8.69 10.99 -19.14
CA SER A 183 -8.71 10.31 -20.45
C SER A 183 -7.97 8.97 -20.42
N GLU A 184 -8.28 8.06 -21.35
CA GLU A 184 -7.57 6.78 -21.48
C GLU A 184 -6.14 6.98 -21.98
N GLU A 185 -5.90 8.01 -22.79
CA GLU A 185 -4.57 8.41 -23.27
C GLU A 185 -3.67 8.81 -22.10
N CYS A 186 -4.15 9.64 -21.18
CA CYS A 186 -3.39 10.02 -19.99
C CYS A 186 -3.03 8.78 -19.15
N LYS A 187 -4.00 7.87 -18.92
CA LYS A 187 -3.74 6.63 -18.16
C LYS A 187 -2.72 5.75 -18.85
N ALA A 188 -2.79 5.62 -20.17
CA ALA A 188 -1.83 4.86 -20.97
C ALA A 188 -0.43 5.48 -20.90
N GLU A 189 -0.30 6.81 -20.91
CA GLU A 189 0.98 7.49 -20.73
C GLU A 189 1.59 7.24 -19.34
N GLN A 190 0.79 7.31 -18.28
CA GLN A 190 1.25 6.96 -16.93
C GLN A 190 1.67 5.50 -16.83
N ALA A 191 0.86 4.58 -17.36
CA ALA A 191 1.19 3.15 -17.40
C ALA A 191 2.48 2.89 -18.18
N ARG A 192 2.66 3.56 -19.32
CA ARG A 192 3.89 3.45 -20.11
C ARG A 192 5.11 3.96 -19.33
N LYS A 193 4.98 5.11 -18.67
CA LYS A 193 6.06 5.77 -17.93
C LYS A 193 6.54 4.97 -16.72
N PHE A 194 5.64 4.29 -16.01
CA PHE A 194 5.93 3.58 -14.77
C PHE A 194 5.88 2.05 -14.89
N ALA A 195 5.85 1.55 -16.12
CA ALA A 195 5.88 0.13 -16.44
C ALA A 195 7.20 -0.52 -16.00
N PRO A 196 7.17 -1.73 -15.40
CA PRO A 196 8.37 -2.39 -14.90
C PRO A 196 9.27 -2.93 -16.03
N VAL A 197 10.54 -3.14 -15.72
CA VAL A 197 11.40 -4.04 -16.50
C VAL A 197 11.34 -5.42 -15.84
N LEU A 198 10.93 -6.44 -16.58
CA LEU A 198 11.04 -7.82 -16.10
C LEU A 198 12.40 -8.38 -16.50
N LYS A 199 13.12 -8.97 -15.54
CA LYS A 199 14.40 -9.64 -15.81
C LYS A 199 14.33 -11.12 -15.47
N PHE A 200 14.75 -11.94 -16.40
CA PHE A 200 14.64 -13.39 -16.34
C PHE A 200 15.98 -14.06 -16.06
N ASP A 201 15.91 -15.28 -15.54
CA ASP A 201 17.07 -16.14 -15.34
C ASP A 201 17.76 -16.49 -16.67
N GLN A 202 19.09 -16.58 -16.67
CA GLN A 202 19.89 -16.87 -17.87
C GLN A 202 19.63 -18.28 -18.46
N GLU A 203 19.04 -19.19 -17.70
CA GLU A 203 18.68 -20.53 -18.16
C GLU A 203 17.25 -20.61 -18.69
N GLN A 204 16.42 -19.55 -18.58
CA GLN A 204 15.01 -19.57 -19.00
C GLN A 204 14.86 -20.08 -20.44
N ALA A 205 15.68 -19.54 -21.35
CA ALA A 205 15.67 -19.88 -22.78
C ALA A 205 16.24 -21.26 -23.12
N ASN A 206 16.92 -21.94 -22.19
CA ASN A 206 17.63 -23.21 -22.45
C ASN A 206 17.06 -24.39 -21.67
N ALA A 207 16.04 -24.16 -20.84
CA ALA A 207 15.53 -25.14 -19.87
C ALA A 207 14.05 -25.51 -20.11
N ASN A 208 13.53 -25.29 -21.32
CA ASN A 208 12.12 -25.55 -21.67
C ASN A 208 11.17 -24.78 -20.74
N LYS A 209 11.52 -23.53 -20.38
CA LYS A 209 10.78 -22.67 -19.46
C LYS A 209 10.07 -21.56 -20.22
N CYS A 210 8.95 -21.11 -19.66
CA CYS A 210 8.10 -20.14 -20.33
C CYS A 210 8.54 -18.70 -20.03
N PHE A 211 8.64 -17.89 -21.06
CA PHE A 211 8.48 -16.44 -20.98
C PHE A 211 6.98 -16.10 -20.96
N PRO A 212 6.61 -14.86 -20.60
CA PRO A 212 5.22 -14.44 -20.69
C PRO A 212 4.70 -14.50 -22.15
N SER A 213 3.39 -14.57 -22.31
CA SER A 213 2.71 -14.84 -23.58
C SER A 213 1.34 -14.17 -23.62
N ASP A 214 0.72 -14.16 -24.81
CA ASP A 214 -0.61 -13.59 -25.01
C ASP A 214 -1.71 -14.42 -24.32
N ALA A 215 -2.42 -13.79 -23.38
CA ALA A 215 -3.51 -14.41 -22.64
C ALA A 215 -4.75 -14.69 -23.49
N GLY A 216 -5.03 -13.85 -24.50
CA GLY A 216 -6.11 -14.05 -25.45
C GLY A 216 -5.85 -15.24 -26.36
N GLN A 217 -4.63 -15.39 -26.86
CA GLN A 217 -4.25 -16.56 -27.65
C GLN A 217 -4.35 -17.85 -26.83
N TYR A 218 -3.94 -17.81 -25.56
CA TYR A 218 -4.11 -18.93 -24.65
C TYR A 218 -5.59 -19.29 -24.44
N TRP A 219 -6.41 -18.29 -24.16
CA TRP A 219 -7.85 -18.43 -23.99
C TRP A 219 -8.50 -19.11 -25.20
N ASP A 220 -8.22 -18.63 -26.41
CA ASP A 220 -8.77 -19.20 -27.65
C ASP A 220 -8.27 -20.63 -27.88
N THR A 221 -7.01 -20.91 -27.52
CA THR A 221 -6.45 -22.26 -27.55
C THR A 221 -7.24 -23.19 -26.63
N ARG A 222 -7.54 -22.78 -25.40
CA ARG A 222 -8.35 -23.59 -24.48
C ARG A 222 -9.81 -23.71 -24.92
N LYS A 223 -10.38 -22.64 -25.46
CA LYS A 223 -11.75 -22.61 -26.00
C LYS A 223 -11.92 -23.59 -27.18
N SER A 224 -10.87 -23.82 -27.97
CA SER A 224 -10.85 -24.82 -29.04
C SER A 224 -10.86 -26.29 -28.57
N GLY A 225 -10.72 -26.52 -27.25
CA GLY A 225 -10.61 -27.86 -26.66
C GLY A 225 -9.18 -28.38 -26.55
N ASN A 226 -8.17 -27.60 -26.97
CA ASN A 226 -6.77 -27.99 -26.83
C ASN A 226 -6.35 -28.03 -25.34
N ARG A 227 -5.79 -29.16 -24.90
CA ARG A 227 -5.30 -29.40 -23.53
C ARG A 227 -3.78 -29.65 -23.46
N ASN A 228 -3.08 -29.49 -24.57
CA ASN A 228 -1.62 -29.58 -24.62
C ASN A 228 -0.97 -28.42 -23.86
N ARG A 229 0.30 -28.60 -23.47
CA ARG A 229 1.11 -27.54 -22.87
C ARG A 229 1.27 -26.37 -23.84
N VAL A 230 1.01 -25.17 -23.36
CA VAL A 230 1.21 -23.91 -24.10
C VAL A 230 2.31 -23.14 -23.37
N CYS A 231 3.42 -22.87 -24.05
CA CYS A 231 4.57 -22.23 -23.45
C CYS A 231 5.29 -21.38 -24.49
N ASN A 232 5.58 -20.13 -24.17
CA ASN A 232 6.45 -19.29 -24.97
C ASN A 232 7.91 -19.53 -24.55
N GLU A 233 8.65 -20.31 -25.32
CA GLU A 233 10.06 -20.63 -25.03
C GLU A 233 11.04 -19.72 -25.80
N SER A 234 10.52 -18.75 -26.57
CA SER A 234 11.32 -17.92 -27.45
C SER A 234 11.89 -16.71 -26.72
N ALA A 235 13.19 -16.68 -26.47
CA ALA A 235 13.86 -15.49 -25.93
C ALA A 235 13.75 -14.27 -26.86
N ASP A 236 13.61 -14.49 -28.17
CA ASP A 236 13.44 -13.41 -29.15
C ASP A 236 12.12 -12.65 -28.95
N SER A 237 11.13 -13.28 -28.31
CA SER A 237 9.84 -12.63 -27.99
C SER A 237 9.98 -11.51 -26.94
N LEU A 238 11.09 -11.46 -26.19
CA LEU A 238 11.37 -10.37 -25.24
C LEU A 238 11.62 -9.03 -25.95
N LEU A 239 11.80 -9.04 -27.27
CA LEU A 239 12.14 -7.88 -28.07
C LEU A 239 10.96 -7.48 -28.99
N GLY A 240 10.87 -6.19 -29.28
CA GLY A 240 9.97 -5.66 -30.32
C GLY A 240 8.48 -5.73 -29.95
N GLY A 241 8.14 -5.76 -28.66
CA GLY A 241 6.75 -5.69 -28.21
C GLY A 241 5.90 -6.92 -28.55
N GLN A 242 6.50 -8.10 -28.72
CA GLN A 242 5.75 -9.32 -29.06
C GLN A 242 4.91 -9.87 -27.90
N ILE A 243 5.30 -9.57 -26.66
CA ILE A 243 4.62 -10.03 -25.46
C ILE A 243 3.70 -8.93 -24.94
N PRO A 244 2.36 -9.13 -24.92
CA PRO A 244 1.45 -8.17 -24.31
C PRO A 244 1.56 -8.19 -22.78
N ILE A 245 1.56 -7.00 -22.20
CA ILE A 245 1.51 -6.79 -20.76
C ILE A 245 0.24 -6.04 -20.44
N TYR A 246 -0.56 -6.60 -19.54
CA TYR A 246 -1.89 -6.09 -19.25
C TYR A 246 -1.81 -5.16 -18.04
N TYR A 247 -2.65 -4.12 -17.97
CA TYR A 247 -2.63 -3.24 -16.80
C TYR A 247 -4.01 -2.77 -16.34
N GLU A 248 -4.14 -2.55 -15.04
CA GLU A 248 -5.23 -1.84 -14.41
C GLU A 248 -4.71 -0.52 -13.82
N TYR A 249 -5.48 0.55 -13.98
CA TYR A 249 -5.12 1.89 -13.53
C TYR A 249 -6.17 2.43 -12.56
N LYS A 250 -5.74 3.02 -11.45
CA LYS A 250 -6.65 3.72 -10.54
C LYS A 250 -5.99 4.93 -9.89
N ASP A 251 -6.63 6.09 -10.04
CA ASP A 251 -6.37 7.24 -9.17
C ASP A 251 -7.06 7.02 -7.82
N CYS A 252 -6.26 7.04 -6.76
CA CYS A 252 -6.70 6.84 -5.38
C CYS A 252 -6.89 8.16 -4.63
N SER A 253 -6.26 9.23 -5.11
CA SER A 253 -6.39 10.63 -4.71
C SER A 253 -5.82 11.53 -5.82
N GLN A 254 -5.82 12.84 -5.65
CA GLN A 254 -5.26 13.78 -6.65
C GLN A 254 -3.74 13.71 -6.81
N ASP A 255 -3.06 13.14 -5.84
CA ASP A 255 -1.61 13.00 -5.87
C ASP A 255 -1.16 11.55 -5.85
N SER A 256 -2.07 10.57 -5.77
CA SER A 256 -1.73 9.16 -5.74
C SER A 256 -2.48 8.33 -6.78
N THR A 257 -1.69 7.63 -7.59
CA THR A 257 -2.14 6.64 -8.58
C THR A 257 -1.53 5.28 -8.24
N VAL A 258 -2.31 4.22 -8.43
CA VAL A 258 -1.82 2.85 -8.40
C VAL A 258 -2.06 2.20 -9.76
N ILE A 259 -1.02 1.54 -10.27
CA ILE A 259 -1.09 0.76 -11.52
C ILE A 259 -0.65 -0.66 -11.22
N MET A 260 -1.47 -1.64 -11.58
CA MET A 260 -1.13 -3.06 -11.49
C MET A 260 -0.82 -3.56 -12.90
N TYR A 261 0.39 -4.08 -13.10
CA TYR A 261 0.79 -4.74 -14.34
C TYR A 261 0.67 -6.24 -14.16
N TRP A 262 0.04 -6.89 -15.12
CA TRP A 262 -0.22 -8.32 -15.19
C TRP A 262 0.50 -8.92 -16.39
N PHE A 263 1.15 -10.05 -16.17
CA PHE A 263 1.83 -10.79 -17.22
C PHE A 263 1.45 -12.27 -17.11
N PHE A 264 1.14 -12.86 -18.27
CA PHE A 264 0.54 -14.17 -18.36
C PHE A 264 1.54 -15.20 -18.86
N TYR A 265 1.62 -16.36 -18.22
CA TYR A 265 2.35 -17.52 -18.73
C TYR A 265 1.36 -18.63 -19.05
N GLY A 266 1.52 -19.27 -20.21
CA GLY A 266 0.68 -20.42 -20.56
C GLY A 266 0.92 -21.65 -19.68
N PHE A 267 2.08 -21.74 -19.04
CA PHE A 267 2.43 -22.87 -18.18
C PHE A 267 3.46 -22.46 -17.12
N GLN A 268 3.24 -22.88 -15.88
CA GLN A 268 4.19 -22.84 -14.78
C GLN A 268 4.86 -24.20 -14.60
N ASP A 269 6.18 -24.19 -14.46
CA ASP A 269 6.99 -25.40 -14.29
C ASP A 269 7.06 -25.85 -12.83
N THR A 270 7.41 -27.11 -12.57
CA THR A 270 7.64 -27.57 -11.20
C THR A 270 8.85 -26.85 -10.59
N CYS A 271 8.66 -26.18 -9.45
CA CYS A 271 9.75 -25.63 -8.65
C CYS A 271 10.34 -26.66 -7.64
N SER A 272 9.71 -27.82 -7.48
CA SER A 272 10.18 -28.97 -6.66
C SER A 272 9.61 -30.28 -7.22
N PRO A 273 10.26 -31.44 -7.00
CA PRO A 273 9.89 -32.70 -7.66
C PRO A 273 8.40 -33.05 -7.52
N GLY A 274 7.67 -33.01 -8.63
CA GLY A 274 6.26 -33.40 -8.71
C GLY A 274 5.24 -32.39 -8.16
N MET A 275 5.66 -31.18 -7.77
CA MET A 275 4.77 -30.16 -7.20
C MET A 275 4.90 -28.80 -7.90
N GLY A 276 3.77 -28.11 -8.04
CA GLY A 276 3.71 -26.69 -8.43
C GLY A 276 3.51 -26.40 -9.91
N SER A 277 3.60 -27.39 -10.80
CA SER A 277 3.32 -27.15 -12.22
C SER A 277 1.82 -27.01 -12.48
N HIS A 278 1.42 -26.02 -13.27
CA HIS A 278 0.05 -25.89 -13.74
C HIS A 278 -0.03 -25.14 -15.07
N ASN A 279 -1.13 -25.35 -15.76
CA ASN A 279 -1.56 -24.57 -16.91
C ASN A 279 -2.07 -23.20 -16.46
N ALA A 280 -1.85 -22.18 -17.29
CA ALA A 280 -2.20 -20.78 -17.03
C ALA A 280 -1.57 -20.23 -15.74
N ASP A 281 -0.99 -19.05 -15.84
CA ASP A 281 -0.38 -18.42 -14.68
C ASP A 281 -0.39 -16.91 -14.85
N TRP A 282 -0.89 -16.23 -13.82
CA TRP A 282 -1.12 -14.79 -13.82
C TRP A 282 -0.29 -14.18 -12.72
N GLU A 283 0.78 -13.56 -13.14
CA GLU A 283 1.71 -12.86 -12.28
C GLU A 283 1.56 -11.36 -12.42
N ARG A 284 2.06 -10.62 -11.42
CA ARG A 284 1.83 -9.17 -11.36
C ARG A 284 2.85 -8.41 -10.54
N VAL A 285 2.93 -7.12 -10.82
CA VAL A 285 3.63 -6.10 -10.02
C VAL A 285 2.74 -4.87 -9.95
N ALA A 286 2.58 -4.29 -8.76
CA ALA A 286 1.92 -2.99 -8.61
C ALA A 286 2.92 -1.88 -8.33
N VAL A 287 2.68 -0.72 -8.91
CA VAL A 287 3.43 0.50 -8.65
C VAL A 287 2.50 1.54 -8.04
N LYS A 288 3.00 2.29 -7.08
CA LYS A 288 2.35 3.48 -6.54
C LYS A 288 3.13 4.70 -6.95
N ILE A 289 2.41 5.65 -7.52
CA ILE A 289 2.91 6.94 -7.92
C ILE A 289 2.36 7.95 -6.91
N LYS A 290 3.23 8.77 -6.33
CA LYS A 290 2.84 9.90 -5.48
C LYS A 290 3.48 11.18 -6.01
N ASN A 291 2.68 12.23 -6.20
CA ASN A 291 3.13 13.51 -6.75
C ASN A 291 3.89 13.36 -8.09
N GLY A 292 3.39 12.49 -8.98
CA GLY A 292 3.99 12.22 -10.28
C GLY A 292 5.34 11.49 -10.25
N ARG A 293 5.72 10.90 -9.10
CA ARG A 293 6.96 10.13 -8.91
C ARG A 293 6.65 8.72 -8.43
N LEU A 294 7.46 7.76 -8.85
CA LEU A 294 7.40 6.40 -8.32
C LEU A 294 7.73 6.42 -6.83
N GLU A 295 6.78 5.99 -6.00
CA GLU A 295 6.92 5.98 -4.53
C GLU A 295 7.25 4.57 -4.04
N ARG A 296 6.46 3.57 -4.47
CA ARG A 296 6.52 2.20 -3.97
C ARG A 296 6.26 1.19 -5.08
N VAL A 297 6.78 -0.02 -4.89
CA VAL A 297 6.52 -1.17 -5.75
C VAL A 297 6.15 -2.36 -4.88
N LEU A 298 5.03 -2.99 -5.19
CA LEU A 298 4.54 -4.21 -4.55
C LEU A 298 4.83 -5.40 -5.46
N TYR A 299 5.70 -6.27 -4.97
CA TYR A 299 6.09 -7.50 -5.65
C TYR A 299 5.21 -8.65 -5.16
N PHE A 300 4.77 -9.50 -6.08
CA PHE A 300 3.93 -10.65 -5.81
C PHE A 300 4.65 -11.94 -6.16
N GLN A 301 4.50 -12.95 -5.32
CA GLN A 301 5.05 -14.27 -5.56
C GLN A 301 4.24 -15.33 -4.81
N HIS A 302 4.14 -16.53 -5.36
CA HIS A 302 3.37 -17.66 -4.83
C HIS A 302 1.92 -17.26 -4.48
N GLY A 303 1.65 -16.84 -3.24
CA GLY A 303 0.36 -16.27 -2.86
C GLY A 303 0.46 -15.07 -1.92
N GLY A 304 1.65 -14.50 -1.72
CA GLY A 304 1.84 -13.31 -0.90
C GLY A 304 2.53 -12.18 -1.66
N SER A 305 2.88 -11.11 -0.94
CA SER A 305 3.43 -9.90 -1.53
C SER A 305 4.21 -9.07 -0.53
N TYR A 306 5.09 -8.20 -1.03
CA TYR A 306 5.85 -7.28 -0.18
C TYR A 306 6.25 -6.01 -0.93
N THR A 307 6.25 -4.89 -0.20
CA THR A 307 6.56 -3.57 -0.76
C THR A 307 8.04 -3.23 -0.61
N ARG A 308 8.59 -2.62 -1.66
CA ARG A 308 9.84 -1.85 -1.60
C ARG A 308 9.59 -0.39 -1.94
N GLN A 309 10.46 0.48 -1.42
CA GLN A 309 10.42 1.91 -1.68
C GLN A 309 11.82 2.53 -1.59
N GLY A 310 11.98 3.72 -2.17
CA GLY A 310 13.26 4.44 -2.13
C GLY A 310 14.41 3.62 -2.71
N ASN A 311 15.50 3.49 -1.92
CA ASN A 311 16.71 2.79 -2.35
C ASN A 311 16.62 1.25 -2.22
N ASP A 312 15.51 0.72 -1.71
CA ASP A 312 15.32 -0.74 -1.55
C ASP A 312 14.83 -1.42 -2.83
N MET A 313 14.74 -0.68 -3.95
CA MET A 313 14.34 -1.19 -5.25
C MET A 313 15.24 -0.63 -6.34
N GLN A 314 15.50 -1.44 -7.36
CA GLN A 314 16.19 -0.97 -8.56
C GLN A 314 15.18 -0.29 -9.50
N VAL A 315 15.56 0.88 -10.02
CA VAL A 315 14.76 1.65 -10.97
C VAL A 315 15.64 2.03 -12.16
N VAL A 316 15.18 1.71 -13.37
CA VAL A 316 15.79 2.12 -14.65
C VAL A 316 15.22 3.47 -15.05
N ASP A 317 16.10 4.39 -15.47
CA ASP A 317 15.78 5.75 -15.92
C ASP A 317 14.91 6.58 -14.95
N GLY A 318 14.90 6.19 -13.66
CA GLY A 318 14.16 6.86 -12.60
C GLY A 318 12.64 6.60 -12.58
N THR A 319 12.08 5.85 -13.53
CA THR A 319 10.63 5.60 -13.61
C THR A 319 10.25 4.13 -13.76
N HIS A 320 11.16 3.26 -14.21
CA HIS A 320 10.85 1.87 -14.52
C HIS A 320 11.40 0.92 -13.44
N PRO A 321 10.59 0.45 -12.48
CA PRO A 321 11.08 -0.47 -11.46
C PRO A 321 11.46 -1.81 -12.06
N VAL A 322 12.50 -2.44 -11.52
CA VAL A 322 12.93 -3.76 -11.95
C VAL A 322 12.23 -4.84 -11.13
N ALA A 323 11.74 -5.87 -11.82
CA ALA A 323 11.26 -7.11 -11.21
C ALA A 323 12.05 -8.29 -11.76
N TYR A 324 12.75 -8.99 -10.86
CA TYR A 324 13.42 -10.25 -11.14
C TYR A 324 12.39 -11.38 -11.06
N VAL A 325 12.30 -12.17 -12.11
CA VAL A 325 11.28 -13.22 -12.27
C VAL A 325 11.86 -14.57 -11.88
N GLY A 326 11.18 -15.28 -10.98
CA GLY A 326 11.52 -16.65 -10.61
C GLY A 326 11.48 -17.59 -11.82
N LYS A 327 12.56 -18.36 -12.04
CA LYS A 327 12.70 -19.25 -13.21
C LYS A 327 11.55 -20.25 -13.41
N ASN A 328 11.00 -20.78 -12.31
CA ASN A 328 10.00 -21.86 -12.36
C ASN A 328 8.59 -21.39 -12.02
N SER A 329 8.45 -20.63 -10.92
CA SER A 329 7.17 -20.21 -10.34
C SER A 329 6.82 -18.76 -10.63
N HIS A 330 7.58 -18.10 -11.49
CA HIS A 330 7.31 -16.78 -12.08
C HIS A 330 7.06 -15.60 -11.13
N GLY A 331 7.19 -15.82 -9.82
CA GLY A 331 7.08 -14.77 -8.83
C GLY A 331 8.00 -13.61 -9.14
N SER A 332 7.54 -12.41 -8.82
CA SER A 332 8.28 -11.16 -8.98
C SER A 332 9.03 -10.80 -7.70
N TYR A 333 10.27 -10.34 -7.85
CA TYR A 333 11.14 -9.99 -6.74
C TYR A 333 11.92 -8.70 -7.04
N HIS A 334 12.26 -7.95 -6.00
CA HIS A 334 13.11 -6.75 -6.11
C HIS A 334 14.59 -7.06 -6.40
N ASP A 335 15.03 -8.29 -6.14
CA ASP A 335 16.42 -8.74 -6.13
C ASP A 335 16.65 -10.03 -6.94
N ASP A 336 17.89 -10.21 -7.42
CA ASP A 336 18.38 -11.49 -7.94
C ASP A 336 18.66 -12.49 -6.81
N GLY A 337 18.97 -13.73 -7.19
CA GLY A 337 19.39 -14.78 -6.27
C GLY A 337 18.39 -15.93 -6.12
N GLY A 338 18.19 -16.36 -4.88
CA GLY A 338 17.48 -17.60 -4.56
C GLY A 338 18.35 -18.85 -4.74
N SER A 339 18.02 -19.92 -4.03
CA SER A 339 18.70 -21.23 -4.09
C SER A 339 18.11 -22.20 -5.12
N GLY A 340 16.98 -21.86 -5.73
CA GLY A 340 16.29 -22.65 -6.75
C GLY A 340 15.37 -23.76 -6.23
N SER A 341 14.85 -23.58 -5.02
CA SER A 341 13.79 -24.41 -4.44
C SER A 341 12.41 -23.72 -4.58
N CYS A 342 11.31 -24.38 -4.20
CA CYS A 342 9.99 -23.74 -4.02
C CYS A 342 9.87 -22.97 -2.69
N LEU A 343 10.95 -22.76 -1.93
CA LEU A 343 10.83 -21.96 -0.72
C LEU A 343 10.52 -20.51 -1.13
N TYR A 344 9.67 -19.86 -0.35
CA TYR A 344 9.06 -18.57 -0.68
C TYR A 344 10.01 -17.57 -1.36
N PHE A 345 11.17 -17.26 -0.76
CA PHE A 345 12.13 -16.30 -1.33
C PHE A 345 13.20 -16.90 -2.25
N GLU A 346 13.17 -18.20 -2.46
CA GLU A 346 14.26 -18.99 -3.02
C GLU A 346 14.05 -19.42 -4.46
N ASP A 347 12.99 -18.91 -5.10
CA ASP A 347 12.86 -18.97 -6.56
C ASP A 347 14.17 -18.53 -7.23
N TYR A 348 14.69 -19.32 -8.16
CA TYR A 348 15.99 -19.02 -8.75
C TYR A 348 15.89 -17.87 -9.75
N ARG A 349 16.77 -16.88 -9.61
CA ARG A 349 16.79 -15.62 -10.37
C ARG A 349 18.23 -15.19 -10.65
N ASN A 350 18.96 -15.91 -11.49
CA ASN A 350 20.35 -15.61 -11.81
C ASN A 350 20.52 -15.13 -13.26
N GLN A 351 20.85 -13.85 -13.43
CA GLN A 351 21.05 -13.25 -14.77
C GLN A 351 22.38 -13.61 -15.41
N GLY A 352 23.38 -14.04 -14.63
CA GLY A 352 24.74 -14.30 -15.11
C GLY A 352 25.23 -13.28 -16.13
N GLY A 353 25.67 -13.76 -17.30
CA GLY A 353 26.12 -12.91 -18.41
C GLY A 353 25.07 -12.63 -19.50
N LYS A 354 23.90 -13.28 -19.45
CA LYS A 354 22.81 -13.10 -20.43
C LYS A 354 21.65 -12.38 -19.75
N GLN A 355 21.53 -11.08 -20.02
CA GLN A 355 20.46 -10.27 -19.45
C GLN A 355 19.20 -10.38 -20.32
N TYR A 356 18.39 -11.42 -20.08
CA TYR A 356 17.05 -11.51 -20.64
C TYR A 356 16.16 -10.51 -19.92
N SER A 357 15.80 -9.42 -20.60
CA SER A 357 14.98 -8.35 -20.07
C SER A 357 13.81 -8.06 -21.00
N LEU A 358 12.62 -7.86 -20.45
CA LEU A 358 11.44 -7.38 -21.15
C LEU A 358 11.11 -5.97 -20.66
N ASN A 359 11.14 -5.03 -21.58
CA ASN A 359 10.58 -3.70 -21.39
C ASN A 359 9.07 -3.80 -21.56
N THR A 360 8.33 -3.80 -20.46
CA THR A 360 6.89 -4.09 -20.52
C THR A 360 6.08 -3.01 -21.22
N TRP A 361 6.61 -1.79 -21.33
CA TRP A 361 5.96 -0.67 -22.03
C TRP A 361 5.97 -0.79 -23.55
N ASP A 362 6.67 -1.78 -24.13
CA ASP A 362 6.72 -1.97 -25.58
C ASP A 362 5.40 -2.53 -26.13
N ASN A 363 4.56 -3.15 -25.29
CA ASN A 363 3.22 -3.64 -25.64
C ASN A 363 2.31 -3.68 -24.40
N LEU A 364 1.75 -2.53 -24.04
CA LEU A 364 0.77 -2.41 -22.96
C LEU A 364 -0.66 -2.53 -23.47
N VAL A 365 -1.47 -3.32 -22.78
CA VAL A 365 -2.88 -3.53 -23.08
C VAL A 365 -3.72 -3.17 -21.84
N PRO A 366 -4.59 -2.14 -21.90
CA PRO A 366 -5.46 -1.83 -20.78
C PRO A 366 -6.47 -2.97 -20.56
N LEU A 367 -6.63 -3.39 -19.32
CA LEU A 367 -7.71 -4.29 -18.93
C LEU A 367 -9.00 -3.48 -18.82
N SER A 368 -10.03 -3.93 -19.52
CA SER A 368 -11.29 -3.21 -19.63
C SER A 368 -12.48 -4.18 -19.72
N GLU A 369 -13.61 -3.75 -19.17
CA GLU A 369 -14.90 -4.44 -19.30
C GLU A 369 -15.84 -3.77 -20.33
N GLN A 370 -15.30 -2.85 -21.14
CA GLN A 370 -16.08 -2.17 -22.16
C GLN A 370 -16.61 -3.16 -23.21
N ASN A 371 -17.68 -2.79 -23.90
CA ASN A 371 -18.40 -3.70 -24.81
C ASN A 371 -17.50 -4.28 -25.92
N ASP A 372 -16.54 -3.50 -26.40
CA ASP A 372 -15.56 -3.85 -27.43
C ASP A 372 -14.34 -4.63 -26.90
N SER A 373 -14.20 -4.79 -25.58
CA SER A 373 -13.09 -5.54 -24.99
C SER A 373 -13.18 -7.04 -25.34
N PRO A 374 -12.04 -7.75 -25.45
CA PRO A 374 -12.03 -9.19 -25.71
C PRO A 374 -12.90 -9.99 -24.72
N GLU A 375 -13.50 -11.07 -25.19
CA GLU A 375 -14.39 -11.92 -24.39
C GLU A 375 -13.72 -12.41 -23.09
N TRP A 376 -12.44 -12.78 -23.16
CA TRP A 376 -11.70 -13.31 -22.01
C TRP A 376 -11.53 -12.28 -20.87
N MET A 377 -11.51 -10.97 -21.17
CA MET A 377 -11.45 -9.92 -20.14
C MET A 377 -12.81 -9.76 -19.44
N LYS A 378 -13.90 -9.99 -20.16
CA LYS A 378 -15.28 -9.79 -19.68
C LYS A 378 -15.91 -11.04 -19.08
N SER A 379 -15.39 -12.22 -19.41
CA SER A 379 -15.96 -13.48 -18.93
C SER A 379 -15.80 -13.64 -17.42
N TRP A 380 -16.84 -14.16 -16.76
CA TRP A 380 -16.77 -14.68 -15.38
C TRP A 380 -16.41 -16.16 -15.34
N ASP A 381 -16.57 -16.86 -16.48
CA ASP A 381 -16.11 -18.23 -16.65
C ASP A 381 -14.59 -18.23 -16.81
N ASN A 382 -13.90 -19.02 -15.97
CA ASN A 382 -12.46 -19.17 -15.93
C ASN A 382 -11.98 -20.51 -16.51
N ALA A 383 -12.87 -21.34 -17.08
CA ALA A 383 -12.53 -22.64 -17.64
C ALA A 383 -11.46 -22.56 -18.75
N ASN A 384 -11.45 -21.49 -19.54
CA ASN A 384 -10.46 -21.27 -20.59
C ASN A 384 -9.14 -20.66 -20.09
N PHE A 385 -9.03 -20.40 -18.79
CA PHE A 385 -7.78 -20.17 -18.06
C PHE A 385 -7.52 -21.30 -17.06
N ASP A 386 -7.98 -22.52 -17.37
CA ASP A 386 -7.78 -23.72 -16.55
C ASP A 386 -8.26 -23.55 -15.09
N GLY A 387 -9.33 -22.79 -14.89
CA GLY A 387 -9.93 -22.53 -13.57
C GLY A 387 -9.34 -21.33 -12.83
N ILE A 388 -8.40 -20.60 -13.43
CA ILE A 388 -7.77 -19.42 -12.83
C ILE A 388 -8.53 -18.16 -13.27
N PRO A 389 -9.07 -17.34 -12.33
CA PRO A 389 -9.74 -16.10 -12.68
C PRO A 389 -8.79 -15.12 -13.40
N SER A 390 -9.30 -14.47 -14.44
CA SER A 390 -8.63 -13.35 -15.10
C SER A 390 -8.48 -12.16 -14.13
N PRO A 391 -7.56 -11.21 -14.41
CA PRO A 391 -7.26 -10.08 -13.52
C PRO A 391 -8.51 -9.34 -12.97
N LEU A 392 -9.40 -8.92 -13.87
CA LEU A 392 -10.63 -8.17 -13.54
C LEU A 392 -11.66 -8.98 -12.71
N ARG A 393 -11.42 -10.28 -12.52
CA ARG A 393 -12.30 -11.18 -11.76
C ARG A 393 -11.75 -11.51 -10.37
N ARG A 394 -10.61 -10.91 -10.00
CA ARG A 394 -9.99 -11.12 -8.68
C ARG A 394 -10.48 -10.15 -7.61
N GLY A 395 -11.34 -9.18 -7.96
CA GLY A 395 -11.96 -8.26 -7.01
C GLY A 395 -10.97 -7.35 -6.27
N ILE A 396 -9.82 -7.06 -6.88
CA ILE A 396 -8.76 -6.27 -6.27
C ILE A 396 -9.15 -4.80 -6.30
N ASN A 397 -9.24 -4.17 -5.13
CA ASN A 397 -9.30 -2.72 -5.03
C ASN A 397 -7.88 -2.16 -4.94
N LEU A 398 -7.39 -1.58 -6.04
CA LEU A 398 -6.03 -1.04 -6.14
C LEU A 398 -5.71 0.02 -5.06
N CYS A 399 -6.70 0.77 -4.57
CA CYS A 399 -6.50 1.79 -3.54
C CYS A 399 -6.56 1.25 -2.10
N SER A 400 -6.90 -0.03 -1.94
CA SER A 400 -7.05 -0.71 -0.65
C SER A 400 -6.08 -1.88 -0.50
N MET A 401 -5.02 -1.95 -1.31
CA MET A 401 -4.04 -3.03 -1.18
C MET A 401 -3.20 -2.86 0.09
N PRO A 402 -2.95 -3.94 0.85
CA PRO A 402 -1.99 -3.92 1.94
C PRO A 402 -0.57 -3.85 1.37
N GLY A 403 0.35 -3.29 2.16
CA GLY A 403 1.77 -3.17 1.81
C GLY A 403 2.49 -4.53 1.76
N CYS A 404 1.88 -5.57 2.31
CA CYS A 404 2.36 -6.94 2.18
C CYS A 404 1.25 -7.94 2.48
N GLN A 405 1.49 -9.19 2.06
CA GLN A 405 0.68 -10.33 2.42
C GLN A 405 1.59 -11.51 2.78
N GLY A 406 1.28 -12.15 3.91
CA GLY A 406 2.03 -13.27 4.45
C GLY A 406 2.83 -12.89 5.70
N ASN A 407 2.32 -13.32 6.85
CA ASN A 407 2.90 -13.13 8.19
C ASN A 407 3.36 -14.45 8.82
N ASP A 408 3.53 -15.50 8.02
CA ASP A 408 3.84 -16.83 8.54
C ASP A 408 5.22 -16.88 9.20
N VAL A 409 5.41 -17.86 10.09
CA VAL A 409 6.58 -17.97 10.96
C VAL A 409 7.86 -18.07 10.12
N LYS A 410 8.79 -17.16 10.42
CA LYS A 410 10.14 -17.15 9.87
C LYS A 410 11.12 -17.80 10.85
N ILE A 411 11.93 -18.73 10.38
CA ILE A 411 13.05 -19.30 11.14
C ILE A 411 14.36 -18.86 10.49
N GLY A 412 15.10 -17.96 11.13
CA GLY A 412 16.31 -17.37 10.55
C GLY A 412 16.01 -16.43 9.36
N SER A 413 16.97 -16.21 8.47
CA SER A 413 16.84 -15.27 7.34
C SER A 413 16.14 -15.86 6.11
N ALA A 414 16.11 -17.19 5.96
CA ALA A 414 15.73 -17.87 4.72
C ALA A 414 14.53 -18.83 4.82
N LEU A 415 14.23 -19.43 5.98
CA LEU A 415 13.12 -20.37 6.10
C LEU A 415 11.79 -19.65 6.36
N CYS A 416 10.91 -19.71 5.38
CA CYS A 416 9.51 -19.31 5.47
C CYS A 416 8.61 -20.55 5.38
N LEU A 417 7.79 -20.80 6.42
CA LEU A 417 6.80 -21.88 6.42
C LEU A 417 5.44 -21.35 6.01
N GLY A 418 5.26 -21.05 4.72
CA GLY A 418 4.02 -20.50 4.16
C GLY A 418 4.27 -19.23 3.35
N GLN A 419 3.54 -18.16 3.66
CA GLN A 419 3.69 -16.84 3.07
C GLN A 419 4.36 -15.87 4.06
N CYS A 420 5.52 -15.32 3.69
CA CYS A 420 6.28 -14.43 4.58
C CYS A 420 6.62 -13.07 3.95
N GLY A 421 5.78 -12.58 3.03
CA GLY A 421 6.02 -11.33 2.30
C GLY A 421 6.31 -10.16 3.24
N CYS A 422 5.55 -10.05 4.34
CA CYS A 422 5.69 -8.96 5.30
C CYS A 422 7.08 -8.91 5.96
N SER A 423 7.79 -10.04 6.06
CA SER A 423 9.16 -10.08 6.60
C SER A 423 10.21 -9.36 5.73
N LYS A 424 9.88 -9.11 4.46
CA LYS A 424 10.68 -8.31 3.52
C LYS A 424 9.93 -7.04 3.10
N SER A 425 8.87 -6.60 3.76
CA SER A 425 8.20 -5.35 3.38
C SER A 425 8.89 -4.14 4.01
N SER A 426 9.17 -3.10 3.23
CA SER A 426 9.72 -1.83 3.74
C SER A 426 8.68 -1.03 4.55
N ILE A 427 7.40 -1.40 4.49
CA ILE A 427 6.29 -0.71 5.19
C ILE A 427 5.40 -1.67 6.00
N GLY A 428 5.83 -2.92 6.20
CA GLY A 428 4.99 -3.94 6.84
C GLY A 428 3.63 -4.07 6.15
N SER A 429 2.58 -4.24 6.96
CA SER A 429 1.17 -4.39 6.55
C SER A 429 0.45 -3.07 6.26
N MET A 430 1.12 -1.92 6.39
CA MET A 430 0.53 -0.61 6.14
C MET A 430 -0.07 -0.51 4.73
N PRO A 431 -1.09 0.33 4.50
CA PRO A 431 -1.63 0.56 3.17
C PRO A 431 -0.52 0.86 2.14
N PHE A 432 -0.57 0.16 1.00
CA PHE A 432 0.38 0.31 -0.10
C PHE A 432 0.40 1.76 -0.61
#